data_AF-A0A5R8WVK8-F1
#
_entry.id   AF-A0A5R8WVK8-F1
#
_cell.length_a   1.000
_cell.length_b   1.000
_cell.length_c   1.000
_cell.angle_alpha   90.00
_cell.angle_beta   90.00
_cell.angle_gamma   90.00
#
_symmetry.space_group_name_H-M   'P 1'
#
loop_
_entity.id
_entity.type
_entity.pdbx_description
1 polymer ?
#
loop_
_entity_poly.entity_id
_entity_poly.type
_entity_poly.pdbx_seq_one_letter_code
_entity_poly.pdbx_strand_id
1 'polypeptide(L)'
;MNPLLRIVLLAGGLAAATATRGQNRPAIVVNGAPFQDCQLLRELRTLALPVGRPDTLMVEFIVVRGYRPIGVRQFPSVAAFNEFDVLSWLNTPGVAPPSAAQVPRRYELPMRSKVQGGDQLVVTVGRLAKGRRIMDDRQLIDQTYHILLCDEQ
;
A
#
# COMPACT_ATOMS: atom_id res chain seq x y z
N MET A 1 6.90 70.34 -18.67
CA MET A 1 7.26 70.14 -17.24
C MET A 1 6.35 69.05 -16.69
N ASN A 2 6.92 67.91 -16.31
CA ASN A 2 6.26 66.82 -15.57
C ASN A 2 5.96 67.33 -14.12
N PRO A 3 5.01 66.78 -13.34
CA PRO A 3 5.15 65.37 -12.93
C PRO A 3 3.87 64.57 -12.55
N LEU A 4 4.06 63.24 -12.61
CA LEU A 4 3.57 62.22 -11.67
C LEU A 4 2.06 61.91 -11.62
N LEU A 5 1.66 60.87 -12.35
CA LEU A 5 0.75 59.86 -11.81
C LEU A 5 1.32 58.47 -12.13
N ARG A 6 2.07 57.90 -11.18
CA ARG A 6 2.51 56.51 -11.23
C ARG A 6 1.38 55.64 -10.70
N ILE A 7 0.62 55.01 -11.61
CA ILE A 7 -0.29 53.93 -11.28
C ILE A 7 0.56 52.70 -10.97
N VAL A 8 0.55 52.30 -9.69
CA VAL A 8 1.13 51.05 -9.23
C VAL A 8 0.23 49.92 -9.73
N LEU A 9 0.65 49.24 -10.80
CA LEU A 9 0.09 47.94 -11.18
C LEU A 9 0.49 46.93 -10.11
N LEU A 10 -0.42 46.68 -9.17
CA LEU A 10 -0.34 45.53 -8.29
C LEU A 10 -0.36 44.28 -9.18
N ALA A 11 0.75 43.54 -9.17
CA ALA A 11 0.87 42.20 -9.73
C ALA A 11 -0.09 41.27 -8.97
N GLY A 12 -1.32 41.18 -9.47
CA GLY A 12 -2.34 40.28 -8.99
C GLY A 12 -2.10 38.88 -9.50
N GLY A 13 -1.72 37.99 -8.58
CA GLY A 13 -2.33 36.68 -8.46
C GLY A 13 -2.05 35.66 -9.58
N LEU A 14 -0.94 34.94 -9.42
CA LEU A 14 -0.91 33.50 -9.69
C LEU A 14 -0.23 32.85 -8.48
N ALA A 15 -0.92 32.89 -7.34
CA ALA A 15 -0.67 31.91 -6.29
C ALA A 15 -1.09 30.56 -6.89
N ALA A 16 -0.12 29.82 -7.42
CA ALA A 16 -0.29 28.40 -7.65
C ALA A 16 -0.69 27.82 -6.30
N ALA A 17 -1.98 27.50 -6.15
CA ALA A 17 -2.48 26.69 -5.07
C ALA A 17 -1.87 25.29 -5.28
N THR A 18 -0.63 25.12 -4.84
CA THR A 18 -0.06 23.81 -4.62
C THR A 18 -1.00 23.11 -3.68
N ALA A 19 -1.64 22.08 -4.22
CA ALA A 19 -2.60 21.25 -3.53
C ALA A 19 -1.94 20.71 -2.26
N THR A 20 -2.19 21.36 -1.13
CA THR A 20 -1.97 20.79 0.20
C THR A 20 -3.11 19.81 0.46
N ARG A 21 -3.19 18.76 -0.38
CA ARG A 21 -3.86 17.51 -0.06
C ARG A 21 -2.82 16.54 0.46
N GLY A 22 -2.19 16.91 1.56
CA GLY A 22 -1.38 16.04 2.38
C GLY A 22 -2.04 15.89 3.74
N GLN A 23 -3.32 15.51 3.78
CA GLN A 23 -3.85 14.96 5.03
C GLN A 23 -2.93 13.82 5.42
N ASN A 24 -2.34 13.94 6.61
CA ASN A 24 -1.37 13.07 7.24
C ASN A 24 -1.98 11.68 7.50
N ARG A 25 -2.44 11.00 6.43
CA ARG A 25 -2.87 9.62 6.47
C ARG A 25 -1.60 8.83 6.70
N PRO A 26 -1.57 7.94 7.70
CA PRO A 26 -0.41 7.08 7.89
C PRO A 26 -0.20 6.36 6.57
N ALA A 27 0.93 6.59 5.91
CA ALA A 27 1.24 6.00 4.62
C ALA A 27 1.98 4.69 4.85
N ILE A 28 1.75 3.71 3.98
CA ILE A 28 2.61 2.52 4.00
C ILE A 28 4.05 2.94 3.69
N VAL A 29 5.01 2.33 4.36
CA VAL A 29 6.43 2.65 4.22
C VAL A 29 7.03 1.68 3.21
N VAL A 30 7.59 2.22 2.15
CA VAL A 30 8.29 1.48 1.09
C VAL A 30 9.75 1.92 1.11
N ASN A 31 10.67 0.97 1.24
CA ASN A 31 12.12 1.27 1.32
C ASN A 31 12.50 2.29 2.41
N GLY A 32 11.74 2.33 3.51
CA GLY A 32 11.97 3.29 4.60
C GLY A 32 11.36 4.68 4.38
N ALA A 33 10.70 4.94 3.25
CA ALA A 33 10.02 6.20 2.97
C ALA A 33 8.50 6.00 2.82
N PRO A 34 7.66 7.00 3.17
CA PRO A 34 6.23 6.99 2.84
C PRO A 34 6.00 6.75 1.34
N PHE A 35 5.11 5.82 1.00
CA PHE A 35 4.67 5.61 -0.37
C PHE A 35 4.07 6.89 -0.96
N GLN A 36 4.38 7.16 -2.23
CA GLN A 36 3.89 8.32 -2.98
C GLN A 36 2.93 7.89 -4.09
N ASP A 37 3.40 7.80 -5.34
CA ASP A 37 2.52 7.63 -6.50
C ASP A 37 2.61 6.22 -7.10
N CYS A 38 3.82 5.71 -7.35
CA CYS A 38 4.02 4.35 -7.76
C CYS A 38 5.37 3.81 -7.31
N GLN A 39 5.47 2.48 -7.22
CA GLN A 39 6.67 1.79 -6.80
C GLN A 39 7.21 0.92 -7.92
N LEU A 40 8.46 1.15 -8.31
CA LEU A 40 9.16 0.26 -9.23
C LEU A 40 9.38 -1.11 -8.57
N LEU A 41 8.94 -2.19 -9.22
CA LEU A 41 9.05 -3.55 -8.67
C LEU A 41 10.52 -3.92 -8.36
N ARG A 42 11.45 -3.55 -9.25
CA ARG A 42 12.90 -3.79 -9.05
C ARG A 42 13.50 -3.04 -7.88
N GLU A 43 12.87 -1.96 -7.46
CA GLU A 43 13.32 -1.10 -6.37
C GLU A 43 12.61 -1.43 -5.06
N LEU A 44 11.53 -2.20 -5.07
CA LEU A 44 10.81 -2.62 -3.86
C LEU A 44 11.71 -3.57 -3.04
N ARG A 45 12.44 -3.03 -2.06
CA ARG A 45 13.29 -3.78 -1.13
C ARG A 45 12.53 -4.15 0.13
N THR A 46 11.78 -3.20 0.69
CA THR A 46 11.02 -3.40 1.93
C THR A 46 9.63 -2.80 1.81
N LEU A 47 8.67 -3.45 2.49
CA LEU A 47 7.30 -2.99 2.63
C LEU A 47 6.90 -3.15 4.10
N ALA A 48 6.56 -2.05 4.76
CA ALA A 48 6.22 -2.05 6.17
C ALA A 48 5.00 -1.18 6.44
N LEU A 49 4.19 -1.59 7.42
CA LEU A 49 3.10 -0.75 7.91
C LEU A 49 3.64 0.40 8.76
N PRO A 50 3.00 1.58 8.73
CA PRO A 50 3.47 2.75 9.46
C PRO A 50 3.52 2.51 10.97
N VAL A 51 4.49 3.15 11.62
CA VAL A 51 4.69 3.08 13.08
C VAL A 51 3.43 3.54 13.82
N GLY A 52 3.08 2.86 14.91
CA GLY A 52 1.91 3.16 15.74
C GLY A 52 0.66 2.33 15.41
N ARG A 53 0.75 1.38 14.47
CA ARG A 53 -0.28 0.35 14.32
C ARG A 53 -0.12 -0.70 15.43
N PRO A 54 -1.22 -1.14 16.08
CA PRO A 54 -1.11 -2.22 17.06
C PRO A 54 -0.60 -3.49 16.39
N ASP A 55 0.48 -4.05 16.95
CA ASP A 55 1.12 -5.25 16.38
C ASP A 55 0.18 -6.45 16.31
N THR A 56 -0.85 -6.48 17.15
CA THR A 56 -1.84 -7.57 17.23
C THR A 56 -2.89 -7.55 16.11
N LEU A 57 -2.93 -6.53 15.26
CA LEU A 57 -3.89 -6.49 14.15
C LEU A 57 -3.50 -7.48 13.05
N MET A 58 -4.49 -8.16 12.49
CA MET A 58 -4.32 -9.05 11.36
C MET A 58 -4.04 -8.23 10.09
N VAL A 59 -3.24 -8.79 9.18
CA VAL A 59 -2.97 -8.18 7.87
C VAL A 59 -3.37 -9.14 6.77
N GLU A 60 -4.06 -8.62 5.77
CA GLU A 60 -4.29 -9.29 4.50
C GLU A 60 -3.53 -8.56 3.40
N PHE A 61 -2.77 -9.32 2.61
CA PHE A 61 -1.93 -8.82 1.54
C PHE A 61 -2.30 -9.49 0.22
N ILE A 62 -2.65 -8.69 -0.77
CA ILE A 62 -3.21 -9.17 -2.04
C ILE A 62 -2.45 -8.52 -3.17
N VAL A 63 -2.17 -9.30 -4.20
CA VAL A 63 -1.72 -8.79 -5.49
C VAL A 63 -2.87 -8.89 -6.47
N VAL A 64 -3.21 -7.77 -7.10
CA VAL A 64 -4.33 -7.64 -8.03
C VAL A 64 -3.80 -7.25 -9.40
N ARG A 65 -4.26 -7.94 -10.45
CA ARG A 65 -4.05 -7.56 -11.84
C ARG A 65 -5.38 -7.15 -12.45
N GLY A 66 -5.52 -5.86 -12.78
CA GLY A 66 -6.80 -5.28 -13.17
C GLY A 66 -7.84 -5.43 -12.03
N TYR A 67 -8.77 -6.36 -12.18
CA TYR A 67 -9.81 -6.66 -11.17
C TYR A 67 -9.66 -8.04 -10.51
N ARG A 68 -8.61 -8.79 -10.83
CA ARG A 68 -8.47 -10.19 -10.40
C ARG A 68 -7.34 -10.33 -9.38
N PRO A 69 -7.58 -10.95 -8.21
CA PRO A 69 -6.50 -11.33 -7.32
C PRO A 69 -5.67 -12.44 -7.97
N ILE A 70 -4.36 -12.23 -8.02
CA ILE A 70 -3.38 -13.21 -8.52
C ILE A 70 -2.55 -13.82 -7.38
N GLY A 71 -2.55 -13.22 -6.19
CA GLY A 71 -1.99 -13.79 -4.97
C GLY A 71 -2.67 -13.20 -3.74
N VAL A 72 -2.88 -14.01 -2.71
CA VAL A 72 -3.48 -13.60 -1.43
C VAL A 72 -2.71 -14.27 -0.31
N ARG A 73 -2.31 -13.48 0.69
CA ARG A 73 -1.66 -13.96 1.89
C ARG A 73 -2.22 -13.24 3.10
N GLN A 74 -2.30 -13.95 4.22
CA GLN A 74 -2.79 -13.42 5.47
C GLN A 74 -1.74 -13.60 6.56
N PHE A 75 -1.64 -12.60 7.44
CA PHE A 75 -0.70 -12.55 8.55
C PHE A 75 -1.50 -12.38 9.84
N PRO A 76 -1.15 -13.10 10.90
CA PRO A 76 -1.87 -13.05 12.17
C PRO A 76 -1.60 -11.75 12.94
N SER A 77 -0.61 -10.97 12.51
CA SER A 77 -0.15 -9.75 13.18
C SER A 77 0.52 -8.80 12.19
N VAL A 78 0.54 -7.51 12.52
CA VAL A 78 1.33 -6.49 11.81
C VAL A 78 2.83 -6.80 11.96
N ALA A 79 3.24 -7.28 13.14
CA ALA A 79 4.62 -7.72 13.37
C ALA A 79 5.04 -8.83 12.38
N ALA A 80 4.21 -9.87 12.20
CA ALA A 80 4.50 -10.95 11.26
C ALA A 80 4.52 -10.48 9.79
N PHE A 81 3.72 -9.47 9.44
CA PHE A 81 3.78 -8.85 8.12
C PHE A 81 5.08 -8.04 7.94
N ASN A 82 5.52 -7.30 8.94
CA ASN A 82 6.72 -6.47 8.84
C ASN A 82 8.03 -7.29 8.77
N GLU A 83 8.04 -8.51 9.30
CA GLU A 83 9.18 -9.45 9.21
C GLU A 83 9.19 -10.26 7.90
N PHE A 84 8.13 -10.15 7.10
CA PHE A 84 7.96 -10.96 5.90
C PHE A 84 8.77 -10.44 4.71
N ASP A 85 9.47 -11.35 4.03
CA ASP A 85 10.12 -11.05 2.74
C ASP A 85 9.09 -10.98 1.61
N VAL A 86 8.44 -9.82 1.52
CA VAL A 86 7.44 -9.49 0.50
C VAL A 86 8.02 -9.66 -0.90
N LEU A 87 9.23 -9.16 -1.15
CA LEU A 87 9.82 -9.16 -2.48
C LEU A 87 10.04 -10.58 -3.00
N SER A 88 10.60 -11.46 -2.17
CA SER A 88 10.81 -12.86 -2.54
C SER A 88 9.49 -13.53 -2.93
N TRP A 89 8.43 -13.28 -2.18
CA TRP A 89 7.11 -13.84 -2.49
C TRP A 89 6.50 -13.29 -3.79
N LEU A 90 6.62 -11.98 -4.05
CA LEU A 90 6.15 -11.38 -5.31
C LEU A 90 6.85 -11.98 -6.54
N ASN A 91 8.09 -12.48 -6.37
CA ASN A 91 8.88 -13.07 -7.45
C ASN A 91 8.77 -14.59 -7.58
N THR A 92 7.96 -15.27 -6.75
CA THR A 92 7.91 -16.74 -6.72
C THR A 92 6.52 -17.29 -7.04
N PRO A 93 6.15 -17.39 -8.34
CA PRO A 93 4.89 -18.02 -8.76
C PRO A 93 4.76 -19.47 -8.28
N GLY A 94 3.53 -19.88 -7.97
CA GLY A 94 3.18 -21.26 -7.63
C GLY A 94 3.55 -21.72 -6.22
N VAL A 95 4.37 -20.96 -5.49
CA VAL A 95 4.71 -21.29 -4.10
C VAL A 95 3.60 -20.82 -3.18
N ALA A 96 2.98 -21.79 -2.50
CA ALA A 96 2.00 -21.50 -1.46
C ALA A 96 2.68 -20.75 -0.31
N PRO A 97 2.08 -19.64 0.16
CA PRO A 97 2.62 -18.95 1.31
C PRO A 97 2.62 -19.89 2.54
N PRO A 98 3.65 -19.85 3.39
CA PRO A 98 3.59 -20.43 4.72
C PRO A 98 2.36 -19.90 5.45
N SER A 99 1.44 -20.82 5.74
CA SER A 99 0.19 -20.51 6.43
C SER A 99 0.48 -20.19 7.90
N ALA A 100 0.02 -19.02 8.35
CA ALA A 100 0.00 -18.73 9.78
C ALA A 100 -1.01 -19.63 10.48
N ALA A 101 -0.63 -20.29 11.58
CA ALA A 101 -1.46 -21.30 12.27
C ALA A 101 -2.88 -20.83 12.67
N GLN A 102 -3.09 -19.52 12.75
CA GLN A 102 -4.36 -18.89 13.14
C GLN A 102 -5.26 -18.56 11.95
N VAL A 103 -4.78 -18.76 10.72
CA VAL A 103 -5.47 -18.43 9.48
C VAL A 103 -5.78 -19.69 8.68
N PRO A 104 -7.05 -19.93 8.29
CA PRO A 104 -7.36 -21.04 7.40
C PRO A 104 -6.72 -20.88 6.01
N ARG A 105 -5.95 -21.89 5.58
CA ARG A 105 -5.31 -21.97 4.25
C ARG A 105 -6.24 -21.71 3.07
N ARG A 106 -7.55 -22.00 3.20
CA ARG A 106 -8.54 -21.78 2.14
C ARG A 106 -8.69 -20.31 1.72
N TYR A 107 -8.25 -19.37 2.56
CA TYR A 107 -8.25 -17.93 2.26
C TYR A 107 -6.94 -17.44 1.67
N GLU A 108 -5.93 -18.31 1.56
CA GLU A 108 -4.66 -18.00 0.91
C GLU A 108 -4.71 -18.44 -0.55
N LEU A 109 -4.08 -17.65 -1.41
CA LEU A 109 -3.95 -17.93 -2.83
C LEU A 109 -2.47 -17.87 -3.20
N PRO A 110 -1.82 -18.97 -3.63
CA PRO A 110 -0.47 -18.91 -4.17
C PRO A 110 -0.42 -17.97 -5.36
N MET A 111 0.73 -17.34 -5.57
CA MET A 111 0.92 -16.41 -6.67
C MET A 111 0.74 -17.12 -8.01
N ARG A 112 -0.30 -16.78 -8.78
CA ARG A 112 -0.66 -17.48 -10.02
C ARG A 112 0.25 -17.16 -11.21
N SER A 113 0.92 -16.01 -11.17
CA SER A 113 1.77 -15.51 -12.24
C SER A 113 2.82 -14.57 -11.68
N LYS A 114 3.91 -14.34 -12.43
CA LYS A 114 4.91 -13.33 -12.05
C LYS A 114 4.24 -11.94 -11.95
N VAL A 115 4.60 -11.19 -10.92
CA VAL A 115 4.17 -9.79 -10.73
C VAL A 115 4.88 -8.90 -11.75
N GLN A 116 4.16 -7.90 -12.28
CA GLN A 116 4.65 -6.99 -13.31
C GLN A 116 4.16 -5.56 -13.06
N GLY A 117 4.66 -4.59 -13.83
CA GLY A 117 4.14 -3.22 -13.79
C GLY A 117 2.66 -3.17 -14.22
N GLY A 118 1.93 -2.26 -13.59
CA GLY A 118 0.46 -2.17 -13.65
C GLY A 118 -0.28 -3.06 -12.65
N ASP A 119 0.40 -4.02 -12.00
CA ASP A 119 -0.20 -4.76 -10.88
C ASP A 119 -0.33 -3.85 -9.64
N GLN A 120 -1.33 -4.13 -8.80
CA GLN A 120 -1.59 -3.40 -7.57
C GLN A 120 -1.36 -4.32 -6.36
N LEU A 121 -0.62 -3.81 -5.38
CA LEU A 121 -0.55 -4.41 -4.05
C LEU A 121 -1.60 -3.77 -3.16
N VAL A 122 -2.43 -4.59 -2.54
CA VAL A 122 -3.46 -4.17 -1.58
C VAL A 122 -3.11 -4.75 -0.22
N VAL A 123 -2.88 -3.88 0.75
CA VAL A 123 -2.59 -4.26 2.14
C VAL A 123 -3.76 -3.80 3.00
N THR A 124 -4.51 -4.73 3.55
CA THR A 124 -5.64 -4.46 4.44
C THR A 124 -5.26 -4.85 5.86
N VAL A 125 -5.37 -3.91 6.79
CA VAL A 125 -5.14 -4.13 8.22
C VAL A 125 -6.49 -4.14 8.91
N GLY A 126 -6.68 -5.08 9.83
CA GLY A 126 -7.94 -5.23 10.52
C GLY A 126 -7.84 -6.04 11.80
N ARG A 127 -8.99 -6.16 12.46
CA ARG A 127 -9.10 -6.91 13.70
C ARG A 127 -9.00 -8.40 13.43
N LEU A 128 -8.28 -9.11 14.31
CA LEU A 128 -8.21 -10.57 14.30
C LEU A 128 -9.61 -11.18 14.35
N ALA A 129 -9.94 -12.03 13.37
CA ALA A 129 -11.18 -12.78 13.33
C ALA A 129 -10.90 -14.25 13.04
N LYS A 130 -11.32 -15.12 13.96
CA LYS A 130 -11.16 -16.56 13.78
C LYS A 130 -11.97 -17.03 12.57
N GLY A 131 -11.32 -17.76 11.67
CA GLY A 131 -12.00 -18.46 10.58
C GLY A 131 -12.57 -17.58 9.47
N ARG A 132 -12.28 -16.26 9.49
CA ARG A 132 -12.81 -15.28 8.52
C ARG A 132 -11.68 -14.44 7.94
N ARG A 133 -11.88 -13.99 6.71
CA ARG A 133 -11.00 -13.05 6.01
C ARG A 133 -11.40 -11.62 6.35
N ILE A 134 -10.41 -10.72 6.49
CA ILE A 134 -10.66 -9.31 6.84
C ILE A 134 -11.53 -8.62 5.78
N MET A 135 -11.24 -8.83 4.49
CA MET A 135 -12.00 -8.21 3.41
C MET A 135 -13.44 -8.71 3.23
N ASP A 136 -13.81 -9.83 3.86
CA ASP A 136 -15.20 -10.34 3.78
C ASP A 136 -16.13 -9.57 4.75
N ASP A 137 -15.58 -8.85 5.73
CA ASP A 137 -16.34 -8.11 6.73
C ASP A 137 -15.76 -6.70 6.92
N ARG A 138 -16.45 -5.71 6.36
CA ARG A 138 -16.04 -4.29 6.43
C ARG A 138 -15.91 -3.76 7.85
N GLN A 139 -16.57 -4.36 8.84
CA GLN A 139 -16.48 -3.94 10.24
C GLN A 139 -15.14 -4.32 10.88
N LEU A 140 -14.42 -5.28 10.29
CA LEU A 140 -13.10 -5.69 10.73
C LEU A 140 -11.99 -4.85 10.11
N ILE A 141 -12.27 -4.07 9.06
CA ILE A 141 -11.28 -3.27 8.35
C ILE A 141 -10.98 -2.00 9.14
N ASP A 142 -9.74 -1.89 9.60
CA ASP A 142 -9.23 -0.65 10.20
C ASP A 142 -8.64 0.26 9.12
N GLN A 143 -7.90 -0.30 8.16
CA GLN A 143 -7.27 0.47 7.10
C GLN A 143 -7.00 -0.40 5.86
N THR A 144 -7.04 0.20 4.68
CA THR A 144 -6.51 -0.40 3.46
C THR A 144 -5.52 0.55 2.78
N TYR A 145 -4.43 -0.01 2.26
CA TYR A 145 -3.39 0.66 1.48
C TYR A 145 -3.35 0.07 0.09
N HIS A 146 -3.11 0.94 -0.88
CA HIS A 146 -3.01 0.58 -2.29
C HIS A 146 -1.67 1.08 -2.81
N ILE A 147 -0.83 0.17 -3.29
CA ILE A 147 0.47 0.47 -3.90
C ILE A 147 0.38 0.06 -5.37
N LEU A 148 0.49 1.01 -6.28
CA LEU A 148 0.62 0.72 -7.71
C LEU A 148 2.06 0.34 -8.03
N LEU A 149 2.26 -0.78 -8.72
CA LEU A 149 3.57 -1.13 -9.26
C LEU A 149 3.75 -0.51 -10.63
N CYS A 150 4.86 0.19 -10.82
CA CYS A 150 5.23 0.79 -12.10
C CYS A 150 6.07 -0.17 -12.94
N ASP A 151 5.96 -0.04 -14.26
CA ASP A 151 6.83 -0.74 -15.21
C ASP A 151 8.29 -0.33 -15.02
N GLU A 152 9.20 -1.25 -15.32
CA GLU A 152 10.61 -0.92 -15.46
C GLU A 152 10.77 -0.03 -16.70
N GLN A 153 11.08 1.25 -16.50
CA GLN A 153 11.66 2.07 -17.57
C GLN A 153 13.02 1.49 -17.97
#